data_AF-F4X9C8-F1
#
_entry.id   AF-F4X9C8-F1
#
_cell.length_a   1.000
_cell.length_b   1.000
_cell.length_c   1.000
_cell.angle_alpha   90.00
_cell.angle_beta   90.00
_cell.angle_gamma   90.00
#
_symmetry.space_group_name_H-M   'P 1'
#
loop_
_entity.id
_entity.type
_entity.pdbx_description
1 polymer ?
#
loop_
_entity_poly.entity_id
_entity_poly.type
_entity_poly.pdbx_seq_one_letter_code
_entity_poly.pdbx_strand_id
1 'polypeptide(L)'
;MQRQNKNQESLLRGESGEAIRRLAGSGDAQQLVAMLRSKGGVQQAAQAAAKGDASQLMEMMNQLMSTPEGAQLVERISRQAKESGLT
;
A
#
# COMPACT_ATOMS: atom_id res chain seq x y z
N MET A 1 -10.45 -16.04 21.96
CA MET A 1 -9.55 -15.44 20.95
C MET A 1 -10.30 -14.48 19.99
N GLN A 2 -11.01 -13.44 20.46
CA GLN A 2 -11.91 -12.62 19.61
C GLN A 2 -11.69 -11.09 19.69
N ARG A 3 -10.68 -10.63 20.44
CA ARG A 3 -10.46 -9.18 20.65
C ARG A 3 -9.63 -8.49 19.55
N GLN A 4 -8.92 -9.24 18.70
CA GLN A 4 -8.03 -8.64 17.69
C GLN A 4 -8.73 -8.22 16.38
N ASN A 5 -9.85 -8.83 15.98
CA ASN A 5 -10.54 -8.45 14.73
C ASN A 5 -11.35 -7.15 14.82
N LYS A 6 -12.00 -6.86 15.96
CA LYS A 6 -12.82 -5.64 16.11
C LYS A 6 -12.03 -4.34 15.97
N ASN A 7 -10.77 -4.33 16.40
CA ASN A 7 -9.92 -3.15 16.28
C ASN A 7 -9.56 -2.86 14.81
N GLN A 8 -9.36 -3.90 13.98
CA GLN A 8 -9.06 -3.74 12.55
C GLN A 8 -10.27 -3.21 11.75
N GLU A 9 -11.48 -3.65 12.08
CA GLU A 9 -12.71 -3.14 11.46
C GLU A 9 -13.08 -1.71 11.91
N SER A 10 -12.66 -1.31 13.12
CA SER A 10 -12.79 0.07 13.60
C SER A 10 -11.76 1.00 12.94
N LEU A 11 -10.53 0.53 12.66
CA LEU A 11 -9.51 1.30 11.93
C LEU A 11 -9.98 1.67 10.51
N LEU A 12 -10.76 0.79 9.88
CA LEU A 12 -11.36 1.01 8.56
C LEU A 12 -12.68 1.80 8.59
N ARG A 13 -13.26 2.02 9.78
CA ARG A 13 -14.49 2.79 9.97
C ARG A 13 -14.26 4.23 10.44
N GLY A 14 -13.04 4.56 10.86
CA GLY A 14 -12.64 5.91 11.25
C GLY A 14 -12.04 6.72 10.09
N GLU A 15 -11.58 7.92 10.40
CA GLU A 15 -10.95 8.88 9.47
C GLU A 15 -9.81 8.25 8.66
N SER A 16 -9.03 7.37 9.30
CA SER A 16 -7.98 6.58 8.65
C SER A 16 -8.51 5.60 7.60
N GLY A 17 -9.69 5.01 7.80
CA GLY A 17 -10.30 4.11 6.82
C GLY A 17 -10.75 4.85 5.56
N GLU A 18 -11.34 6.03 5.72
CA GLU A 18 -11.68 6.91 4.60
C GLU A 18 -10.45 7.44 3.88
N ALA A 19 -9.42 7.83 4.62
CA ALA A 19 -8.15 8.24 4.06
C ALA A 19 -7.49 7.12 3.23
N ILE A 20 -7.50 5.87 3.72
CA ILE A 20 -6.99 4.71 2.96
C ILE A 20 -7.83 4.49 1.70
N ARG A 21 -9.16 4.60 1.78
CA ARG A 21 -10.04 4.44 0.62
C ARG A 21 -9.81 5.53 -0.43
N ARG A 22 -9.63 6.78 0.00
CA ARG A 22 -9.29 7.92 -0.86
C ARG A 22 -7.94 7.73 -1.53
N LEU A 23 -6.94 7.29 -0.76
CA LEU A 23 -5.62 7.00 -1.27
C LEU A 23 -5.65 5.83 -2.26
N ALA A 24 -6.31 4.72 -1.92
CA ALA A 24 -6.43 3.55 -2.79
C ALA A 24 -7.22 3.83 -4.07
N GLY A 25 -8.16 4.78 -4.03
CA GLY A 25 -8.88 5.29 -5.19
C GLY A 25 -8.14 6.40 -5.95
N SER A 26 -6.98 6.86 -5.47
CA SER A 26 -6.21 7.91 -6.14
C SER A 26 -5.54 7.37 -7.39
N GLY A 27 -5.35 8.25 -8.38
CA GLY A 27 -4.64 7.90 -9.62
C GLY A 27 -3.22 7.42 -9.35
N ASP A 28 -2.56 7.96 -8.32
CA ASP A 28 -1.23 7.51 -7.91
C ASP A 28 -1.25 6.07 -7.37
N ALA A 29 -2.22 5.67 -6.55
CA ALA A 29 -2.32 4.29 -6.07
C ALA A 29 -2.63 3.30 -7.19
N GLN A 30 -3.48 3.68 -8.15
CA GLN A 30 -3.73 2.87 -9.34
C GLN A 30 -2.47 2.71 -10.19
N GLN A 31 -1.71 3.79 -10.36
CA GLN A 31 -0.43 3.77 -11.08
C GLN A 31 0.60 2.90 -10.36
N LEU A 32 0.63 2.93 -9.02
CA LEU A 32 1.51 2.08 -8.20
C LEU A 32 1.18 0.60 -8.44
N VAL A 33 -0.10 0.24 -8.36
CA VAL A 33 -0.55 -1.13 -8.63
C VAL A 33 -0.21 -1.55 -10.06
N ALA A 34 -0.38 -0.66 -11.04
CA ALA A 34 -0.01 -0.94 -12.43
C ALA A 34 1.50 -1.20 -12.59
N MET A 35 2.35 -0.39 -11.97
CA MET A 35 3.82 -0.58 -12.00
C MET A 35 4.23 -1.88 -11.31
N LEU A 36 3.66 -2.16 -10.13
CA LEU A 36 3.92 -3.40 -9.41
C LEU A 36 3.47 -4.62 -10.24
N ARG A 37 2.31 -4.56 -10.89
CA ARG A 37 1.83 -5.64 -11.77
C ARG A 37 2.71 -5.82 -13.01
N SER A 38 3.23 -4.73 -13.56
CA SER A 38 4.15 -4.75 -14.70
C SER A 38 5.48 -5.45 -14.37
N LYS A 39 5.97 -5.29 -13.13
CA LYS A 39 7.17 -6.00 -12.63
C LYS A 39 6.92 -7.50 -12.40
N GLY A 40 5.67 -7.96 -12.46
CA GLY A 40 5.30 -9.34 -12.14
C GLY A 40 5.33 -9.60 -10.63
N GLY A 41 4.83 -10.75 -10.18
CA GLY A 41 4.99 -11.15 -8.78
C GLY A 41 4.00 -10.55 -7.77
N VAL A 42 3.17 -9.56 -8.15
CA VAL A 42 2.22 -8.91 -7.24
C VAL A 42 1.31 -9.88 -6.50
N GLN A 43 0.82 -10.91 -7.18
CA GLN A 43 -0.05 -11.90 -6.54
C GLN A 43 0.72 -12.77 -5.55
N GLN A 44 1.94 -13.21 -5.89
CA GLN A 44 2.79 -13.97 -4.98
C GLN A 44 3.20 -13.13 -3.77
N ALA A 45 3.58 -11.88 -3.98
CA ALA A 45 3.95 -10.97 -2.91
C ALA A 45 2.76 -10.60 -2.02
N ALA A 46 1.57 -10.39 -2.58
CA ALA A 46 0.36 -10.20 -1.80
C ALA A 46 0.02 -11.45 -0.97
N GLN A 47 0.19 -12.65 -1.53
CA GLN A 47 0.00 -13.91 -0.80
C GLN A 47 1.06 -14.13 0.28
N ALA A 48 2.33 -13.80 0.02
CA ALA A 48 3.40 -13.86 1.00
C ALA A 48 3.14 -12.88 2.15
N ALA A 49 2.79 -11.62 1.83
CA ALA A 49 2.46 -10.60 2.81
C ALA A 49 1.23 -11.01 3.66
N ALA A 50 0.21 -11.62 3.05
CA ALA A 50 -0.94 -12.17 3.77
C ALA A 50 -0.56 -13.33 4.73
N LYS A 51 0.55 -14.04 4.46
CA LYS A 51 1.14 -15.06 5.33
C LYS A 51 2.14 -14.49 6.36
N GLY A 52 2.35 -13.17 6.36
CA GLY A 52 3.30 -12.47 7.23
C GLY A 52 4.70 -12.25 6.62
N ASP A 53 4.92 -12.66 5.38
CA ASP A 53 6.18 -12.48 4.66
C ASP A 53 6.09 -11.33 3.67
N ALA A 54 6.49 -10.13 4.11
CA ALA A 54 6.51 -8.95 3.26
C ALA A 54 7.78 -8.82 2.40
N SER A 55 8.70 -9.79 2.44
CA SER A 55 10.03 -9.68 1.78
C SER A 55 9.89 -9.46 0.28
N GLN A 56 9.00 -10.22 -0.36
CA GLN A 56 8.69 -10.08 -1.79
C GLN A 56 8.09 -8.71 -2.12
N LEU A 57 7.24 -8.17 -1.24
CA LEU A 57 6.67 -6.84 -1.41
C LEU A 57 7.76 -5.76 -1.30
N MET A 58 8.66 -5.89 -0.32
CA MET A 58 9.79 -4.99 -0.11
C MET A 58 10.77 -5.02 -1.28
N GLU A 59 11.05 -6.19 -1.85
CA GLU A 59 11.94 -6.32 -3.00
C GLU A 59 11.35 -5.61 -4.24
N MET A 60 10.06 -5.81 -4.52
CA MET A 60 9.36 -5.08 -5.58
C MET A 60 9.33 -3.57 -5.32
N MET A 61 9.10 -3.14 -4.08
CA MET A 61 9.14 -1.73 -3.70
C MET A 61 10.53 -1.14 -3.88
N ASN A 62 11.58 -1.88 -3.53
CA ASN A 62 12.96 -1.46 -3.72
C ASN A 62 13.28 -1.32 -5.21
N GLN A 63 12.87 -2.29 -6.04
CA GLN A 63 13.00 -2.20 -7.49
C GLN A 63 12.18 -1.07 -8.11
N LEU A 64 11.06 -0.69 -7.49
CA LEU A 64 10.25 0.45 -7.90
C LEU A 64 10.93 1.77 -7.53
N MET A 65 11.39 1.92 -6.29
CA MET A 65 12.14 3.08 -5.83
C MET A 65 13.49 3.23 -6.51
N SER A 66 14.04 2.13 -7.04
CA SER A 66 15.27 2.17 -7.83
C SER A 66 15.08 2.87 -9.19
N THR A 67 13.83 3.17 -9.61
CA THR A 67 13.56 4.01 -10.78
C THR A 67 13.11 5.41 -10.36
N PRO A 68 13.46 6.47 -11.11
CA PRO A 68 13.06 7.84 -10.79
C PRO A 68 11.54 8.00 -10.74
N GLU A 69 10.81 7.43 -11.71
CA GLU A 69 9.35 7.54 -11.74
C GLU A 69 8.69 6.80 -10.57
N GLY A 70 9.23 5.64 -10.18
CA GLY A 70 8.70 4.83 -9.09
C GLY A 70 8.96 5.46 -7.72
N ALA A 71 10.16 6.02 -7.50
CA ALA A 71 10.48 6.77 -6.29
C ALA A 71 9.55 7.98 -6.10
N GLN A 72 9.38 8.79 -7.16
CA GLN A 72 8.48 9.95 -7.12
C GLN A 72 7.02 9.54 -6.88
N LEU A 73 6.57 8.45 -7.47
CA LEU A 73 5.22 7.94 -7.26
C LEU A 73 4.99 7.54 -5.80
N VAL A 74 5.91 6.78 -5.21
CA VAL A 74 5.79 6.37 -3.81
C VAL A 74 5.86 7.56 -2.87
N GLU A 75 6.70 8.55 -3.15
CA GLU A 75 6.77 9.79 -2.37
C GLU A 75 5.45 10.56 -2.39
N ARG A 76 4.81 10.71 -3.57
CA ARG A 76 3.49 11.37 -3.68
C ARG A 76 2.41 10.64 -2.91
N ILE A 77 2.37 9.31 -2.97
CA ILE A 77 1.43 8.48 -2.22
C ILE A 77 1.67 8.64 -0.72
N SER A 78 2.94 8.61 -0.29
CA SER A 78 3.31 8.81 1.12
C SER A 78 2.91 10.21 1.61
N ARG A 79 3.02 11.23 0.76
CA ARG A 79 2.61 12.59 1.06
C ARG A 79 1.10 12.72 1.17
N GLN A 80 0.35 12.18 0.22
CA GLN A 80 -1.12 12.13 0.25
C GLN A 80 -1.62 11.37 1.48
N ALA A 81 -0.96 10.27 1.85
CA ALA A 81 -1.28 9.52 3.06
C ALA A 81 -1.12 10.40 4.31
N LYS A 82 0.01 11.11 4.42
CA LYS A 82 0.28 12.03 5.53
C LYS A 82 -0.68 13.23 5.58
N GLU A 83 -0.99 13.82 4.43
CA GLU A 83 -1.98 14.88 4.31
C GLU A 83 -3.39 14.41 4.66
N SER A 84 -3.67 13.11 4.48
CA SER A 84 -4.93 12.47 4.88
C SER A 84 -4.92 11.96 6.32
N GLY A 85 -3.86 12.20 7.10
CA GLY A 85 -3.75 11.81 8.52
C GLY A 85 -3.39 10.33 8.77
N LEU A 86 -2.76 9.66 7.80
CA LEU A 86 -2.41 8.22 7.87
C LEU A 86 -1.03 7.91 8.50
N THR A 87 -0.40 8.83 9.21
CA THR A 87 0.96 8.66 9.77
C THR A 87 0.99 8.46 11.27
#